data_AF-A0A497ZM62-F1
#
_entry.id   AF-A0A497ZM62-F1
#
_cell.length_a   1.000
_cell.length_b   1.000
_cell.length_c   1.000
_cell.angle_alpha   90.00
_cell.angle_beta   90.00
_cell.angle_gamma   90.00
#
_symmetry.space_group_name_H-M   'P 1'
#
loop_
_entity.id
_entity.type
_entity.pdbx_description
1 polymer ?
#
loop_
_entity_poly.entity_id
_entity_poly.type
_entity_poly.pdbx_seq_one_letter_code
_entity_poly.pdbx_strand_id
1 'polypeptide(L)'
;MTEISKLTELRKLMQSMERTLGLEELSPVERDIYYAAEELSKSNTEVRTFGLIEHTLVKSVSRPTFFRALKSLVQKGYLSQSGSANRGRYLVHAPR
;
A
#
# COMPACT_ATOMS: atom_id res chain seq x y z
N MET A 1 -4.45 32.09 -0.51
CA MET A 1 -4.15 30.73 0.00
C MET A 1 -2.79 30.32 -0.56
N THR A 2 -1.83 29.93 0.28
CA THR A 2 -0.50 29.48 -0.19
C THR A 2 -0.59 28.05 -0.74
N GLU A 3 0.38 27.63 -1.57
CA GLU A 3 0.45 26.24 -2.03
C GLU A 3 0.58 25.25 -0.86
N ILE A 4 1.30 25.64 0.19
CA ILE A 4 1.40 24.86 1.44
C ILE A 4 0.03 24.73 2.13
N SER A 5 -0.80 25.77 2.12
CA SER A 5 -2.15 25.71 2.67
C SER A 5 -3.03 24.74 1.88
N LYS A 6 -2.93 24.72 0.54
CA LYS A 6 -3.66 23.75 -0.29
C LYS A 6 -3.21 22.31 0.00
N LEU A 7 -1.89 22.07 0.05
CA LEU A 7 -1.33 20.76 0.39
C LEU A 7 -1.76 20.29 1.78
N THR A 8 -1.86 21.22 2.74
CA THR A 8 -2.34 20.93 4.09
C THR A 8 -3.79 20.41 4.07
N GLU A 9 -4.68 21.07 3.33
CA GLU A 9 -6.07 20.62 3.21
C GLU A 9 -6.20 19.28 2.47
N LEU A 10 -5.40 19.05 1.41
CA LEU A 10 -5.34 17.75 0.74
C LEU A 10 -4.85 16.64 1.70
N ARG A 11 -3.85 16.93 2.53
CA ARG A 11 -3.35 15.97 3.51
C ARG A 11 -4.38 15.63 4.58
N LYS A 12 -5.16 16.61 5.04
CA LYS A 12 -6.27 16.39 5.98
C LYS A 12 -7.37 15.53 5.36
N LEU A 13 -7.76 15.83 4.11
CA LEU A 13 -8.76 15.05 3.39
C LEU A 13 -8.33 13.59 3.24
N MET A 14 -7.10 13.35 2.80
CA MET A 14 -6.52 12.01 2.69
C MET A 14 -6.56 11.26 4.03
N GLN A 15 -6.15 11.90 5.13
CA GLN A 15 -6.21 11.28 6.47
C GLN A 15 -7.64 10.99 6.92
N SER A 16 -8.61 11.86 6.59
CA SER A 16 -10.02 11.63 6.90
C SER A 16 -10.57 10.41 6.16
N MET A 17 -10.20 10.24 4.90
CA MET A 17 -10.60 9.08 4.09
C MET A 17 -9.98 7.80 4.64
N GLU A 18 -8.68 7.84 4.98
CA GLU A 18 -7.98 6.73 5.63
C GLU A 18 -8.70 6.28 6.89
N ARG A 19 -9.09 7.22 7.76
CA ARG A 19 -9.85 6.92 8.97
C ARG A 19 -11.21 6.30 8.70
N THR A 20 -11.91 6.83 7.71
CA THR A 20 -13.23 6.32 7.32
C THR A 20 -13.15 4.88 6.81
N LEU A 21 -12.01 4.50 6.23
CA LEU A 21 -11.73 3.16 5.70
C LEU A 21 -10.99 2.24 6.69
N GLY A 22 -10.76 2.68 7.95
CA GLY A 22 -10.01 1.92 8.95
C GLY A 22 -8.52 1.77 8.66
N LEU A 23 -7.97 2.55 7.74
CA LEU A 23 -6.56 2.48 7.33
C LEU A 23 -5.62 3.26 8.27
N GLU A 24 -6.13 3.95 9.30
CA GLU A 24 -5.26 4.66 10.24
C GLU A 24 -4.37 3.73 11.07
N GLU A 25 -4.74 2.45 11.19
CA GLU A 25 -3.93 1.41 11.86
C GLU A 25 -2.72 0.97 11.02
N LEU A 26 -2.67 1.38 9.75
CA LEU A 26 -1.53 1.16 8.88
C LEU A 26 -0.54 2.32 9.01
N SER A 27 0.73 1.96 9.23
CA SER A 27 1.84 2.89 9.12
C SER A 27 1.88 3.54 7.72
N PRO A 28 2.49 4.73 7.56
CA PRO A 28 2.59 5.37 6.26
C PRO A 28 3.16 4.46 5.17
N VAL A 29 4.20 3.69 5.48
CA VAL A 29 4.80 2.74 4.52
C VAL A 29 3.85 1.60 4.16
N GLU A 30 3.07 1.08 5.12
CA GLU A 30 2.04 0.07 4.80
C GLU A 30 0.98 0.64 3.87
N ARG A 31 0.52 1.88 4.08
CA ARG A 31 -0.44 2.54 3.19
C ARG A 31 0.14 2.76 1.80
N ASP A 32 1.38 3.23 1.70
CA ASP A 32 2.05 3.42 0.42
C ASP A 32 2.15 2.11 -0.38
N ILE A 33 2.51 1.00 0.29
CA ILE A 33 2.54 -0.32 -0.34
C ILE A 33 1.14 -0.81 -0.72
N TYR A 34 0.14 -0.58 0.13
CA TYR A 34 -1.23 -1.01 -0.12
C TYR A 34 -1.86 -0.26 -1.32
N TYR A 35 -1.67 1.06 -1.40
CA TYR A 35 -2.10 1.88 -2.53
C TYR A 35 -1.38 1.48 -3.82
N ALA A 36 -0.06 1.24 -3.75
CA ALA A 36 0.70 0.71 -4.88
C ALA A 36 0.17 -0.65 -5.35
N ALA A 37 -0.21 -1.53 -4.41
CA ALA A 37 -0.78 -2.83 -4.73
C ALA A 37 -2.14 -2.69 -5.40
N GLU A 38 -3.03 -1.84 -4.87
CA GLU A 38 -4.35 -1.56 -5.47
C GLU A 38 -4.21 -1.06 -6.91
N GLU A 39 -3.32 -0.10 -7.16
CA GLU A 39 -3.09 0.46 -8.50
C GLU A 39 -2.57 -0.60 -9.48
N LEU A 40 -1.55 -1.38 -9.07
CA LEU A 40 -0.98 -2.44 -9.90
C LEU A 40 -1.98 -3.59 -10.15
N SER A 41 -2.88 -3.84 -9.20
CA SER A 41 -3.89 -4.91 -9.32
C SER A 41 -4.96 -4.62 -10.39
N LYS A 42 -5.17 -3.34 -10.74
CA LYS A 42 -6.09 -2.95 -11.83
C LYS A 42 -5.61 -3.41 -13.20
N SER A 43 -4.29 -3.47 -13.38
CA SER A 43 -3.69 -3.91 -14.65
C SER A 43 -3.53 -5.42 -14.73
N ASN A 44 -3.47 -6.10 -13.59
CA ASN A 44 -3.27 -7.54 -13.50
C ASN A 44 -3.84 -8.06 -12.19
N THR A 45 -4.56 -9.18 -12.20
CA THR A 45 -5.20 -9.73 -10.98
C THR A 45 -4.23 -10.00 -9.82
N GLU A 46 -2.95 -10.21 -10.14
CA GLU A 46 -1.88 -10.41 -9.15
C GLU A 46 -0.81 -9.32 -9.23
N VAL A 47 -0.31 -8.89 -8.07
CA VAL A 47 0.77 -7.93 -7.94
C VAL A 47 2.09 -8.63 -7.66
N ARG A 48 3.15 -8.30 -8.40
CA ARG A 48 4.51 -8.84 -8.18
C ARG A 48 5.31 -7.97 -7.22
N THR A 49 6.10 -8.59 -6.34
CA THR A 49 7.03 -7.89 -5.43
C THR A 49 7.91 -6.87 -6.16
N PHE A 50 8.42 -7.23 -7.35
CA PHE A 50 9.26 -6.33 -8.14
C PHE A 50 8.52 -5.05 -8.54
N GLY A 51 7.27 -5.17 -9.02
CA GLY A 51 6.45 -4.01 -9.37
C GLY A 51 6.15 -3.11 -8.17
N LEU A 52 5.93 -3.70 -7.00
CA LEU A 52 5.74 -2.92 -5.76
C LEU A 52 6.99 -2.14 -5.37
N ILE A 53 8.17 -2.76 -5.44
CA ILE A 53 9.43 -2.09 -5.07
C ILE A 53 9.73 -0.92 -6.01
N GLU A 54 9.43 -1.04 -7.29
CA GLU A 54 9.66 0.01 -8.29
C GLU A 54 8.55 1.08 -8.31
N HIS A 55 7.44 0.88 -7.59
CA HIS A 55 6.31 1.81 -7.59
C HIS A 55 6.70 3.18 -7.04
N THR A 56 6.13 4.25 -7.61
CA THR A 56 6.51 5.63 -7.25
C THR A 56 6.33 5.95 -5.76
N LEU A 57 5.33 5.35 -5.12
CA LEU A 57 5.05 5.49 -3.67
C LEU A 57 6.04 4.72 -2.77
N VAL A 58 6.75 3.74 -3.33
CA VAL A 58 7.51 2.75 -2.55
C VAL A 58 9.01 2.77 -2.87
N LYS A 59 9.43 3.24 -4.05
CA LYS A 59 10.82 3.18 -4.53
C LYS A 59 11.88 3.81 -3.62
N SER A 60 11.48 4.73 -2.73
CA SER A 60 12.37 5.34 -1.73
C SER A 60 12.47 4.56 -0.42
N VAL A 61 11.64 3.53 -0.23
CA VAL A 61 11.60 2.70 0.97
C VAL A 61 12.72 1.67 0.91
N SER A 62 13.52 1.57 1.97
CA SER A 62 14.59 0.57 2.05
C SER A 62 14.01 -0.86 2.02
N ARG A 63 14.71 -1.79 1.36
CA ARG A 63 14.26 -3.19 1.24
C ARG A 63 13.88 -3.83 2.58
N PRO A 64 14.65 -3.67 3.68
CA PRO A 64 14.26 -4.23 4.98
C PRO A 64 12.93 -3.69 5.49
N THR A 65 12.68 -2.39 5.31
CA THR A 65 11.43 -1.74 5.73
C THR A 65 10.26 -2.19 4.86
N PHE A 66 10.46 -2.26 3.55
CA PHE A 66 9.48 -2.77 2.59
C PHE A 66 9.02 -4.19 2.96
N PHE A 67 9.95 -5.13 3.14
CA PHE A 67 9.60 -6.52 3.43
C PHE A 67 8.92 -6.69 4.80
N ARG A 68 9.28 -5.87 5.80
CA ARG A 68 8.57 -5.85 7.09
C ARG A 68 7.12 -5.37 6.93
N ALA A 69 6.91 -4.27 6.21
CA ALA A 69 5.58 -3.72 5.97
C ALA A 69 4.72 -4.66 5.10
N LEU A 70 5.29 -5.24 4.04
CA LEU A 70 4.60 -6.22 3.20
C LEU A 70 4.15 -7.45 4.00
N LYS A 71 5.02 -7.97 4.88
CA LYS A 71 4.66 -9.07 5.78
C LYS A 71 3.51 -8.67 6.72
N SER A 72 3.56 -7.46 7.28
CA SER A 72 2.51 -6.93 8.16
C SER A 72 1.17 -6.82 7.43
N LEU A 73 1.13 -6.29 6.20
CA LEU A 73 -0.07 -6.22 5.37
C LEU A 73 -0.68 -7.60 5.08
N VAL A 74 0.16 -8.61 4.87
CA VAL A 74 -0.30 -10.00 4.70
C VAL A 74 -0.90 -10.54 6.00
N GLN A 75 -0.26 -10.29 7.14
CA GLN A 75 -0.77 -10.72 8.45
C GLN A 75 -2.09 -10.03 8.82
N LYS A 76 -2.24 -8.75 8.47
CA LYS A 76 -3.46 -7.97 8.68
C LYS A 76 -4.57 -8.29 7.66
N GLY A 77 -4.27 -9.09 6.63
CA GLY A 77 -5.27 -9.55 5.64
C GLY A 77 -5.54 -8.60 4.48
N TYR A 78 -4.80 -7.49 4.35
CA TYR A 78 -4.90 -6.58 3.21
C TYR A 78 -4.32 -7.17 1.94
N LEU A 79 -3.35 -8.09 2.08
CA LEU A 79 -2.73 -8.83 0.98
C LEU A 79 -2.70 -10.33 1.30
N SER A 80 -2.71 -11.18 0.28
CA SER A 80 -2.41 -12.62 0.45
C SER A 80 -1.51 -13.12 -0.65
N GLN A 81 -0.66 -14.11 -0.37
CA GLN A 81 0.15 -14.74 -1.41
C GLN A 81 -0.74 -15.46 -2.43
N SER A 82 -0.46 -15.27 -3.72
CA SER A 82 -1.19 -15.98 -4.78
C SER A 82 -0.61 -17.38 -4.97
N GLY A 83 -1.24 -18.38 -4.36
CA GLY A 83 -0.91 -19.80 -4.52
C GLY A 83 0.48 -20.24 -4.01
N SER A 84 0.65 -21.54 -3.78
CA SER A 84 1.88 -22.10 -3.19
C SER A 84 3.09 -22.09 -4.15
N ALA A 85 2.87 -22.00 -5.46
CA ALA A 85 3.93 -22.09 -6.47
C ALA A 85 4.55 -20.74 -6.88
N ASN A 86 3.86 -19.62 -6.66
CA ASN A 86 4.25 -18.31 -7.19
C ASN A 86 4.72 -17.36 -6.09
N ARG A 87 5.90 -17.65 -5.52
CA ARG A 87 6.54 -16.76 -4.53
C ARG A 87 6.64 -15.33 -5.07
N GLY A 88 6.32 -14.36 -4.20
CA GLY A 88 6.41 -12.94 -4.54
C GLY A 88 5.26 -12.40 -5.41
N ARG A 89 4.11 -13.10 -5.41
CA ARG A 89 2.86 -12.61 -5.99
C ARG A 89 1.79 -12.47 -4.93
N TYR A 90 1.01 -11.41 -5.02
CA TYR A 90 0.01 -11.06 -4.02
C TYR A 90 -1.33 -10.70 -4.66
N LEU A 91 -2.40 -11.09 -4.00
CA LEU A 91 -3.76 -10.62 -4.24
C LEU A 91 -4.06 -9.49 -3.26
N VAL A 92 -4.82 -8.49 -3.72
CA VAL A 92 -5.23 -7.34 -2.92
C VAL A 92 -6.66 -7.54 -2.44
N HIS A 93 -6.88 -7.29 -1.15
CA HIS A 93 -8.20 -7.38 -0.52
C HIS A 93 -8.69 -6.01 -0.11
N ALA A 94 -9.99 -5.80 -0.14
CA ALA A 94 -10.62 -4.59 0.40
C ALA A 94 -10.37 -4.48 1.92
N PRO A 95 -10.28 -3.26 2.47
CA PRO A 95 -10.27 -3.08 3.93
C PRO A 95 -11.55 -3.68 4.53
N ARG A 96 -11.43 -4.24 5.74
CA ARG A 96 -12.55 -4.83 6.49
C ARG A 96 -13.31 -3.80 7.29
#